data_AF-A0A7K0E3W3-F1
#
_entry.id   AF-A0A7K0E3W3-F1
#
_cell.length_a   1.000
_cell.length_b   1.000
_cell.length_c   1.000
_cell.angle_alpha   90.00
_cell.angle_beta   90.00
_cell.angle_gamma   90.00
#
_symmetry.space_group_name_H-M   'P 1'
#
loop_
_entity.id
_entity.type
_entity.pdbx_description
1 polymer ?
#
loop_
_entity_poly.entity_id
_entity_poly.type
_entity_poly.pdbx_seq_one_letter_code
_entity_poly.pdbx_strand_id
1 'polypeptide(L)'
;MSRKTNIFAIYAWEDKNVLLQLRQSLNTLVANGAITIWADDPILPGKSWKPKVESHMDFADIFLMLVSSDFMKSKFIQQLEFKNVIDKYKANDATVIPVLVDDCQWQIDFKSDDYDFNLNELDVLPDKKRPIENWDVPEKAFNEVGNALKKVIADIRGESNETTIVKNKIEQVKKVEDQLELSFFDEVDTNEDSLVAQKHDAKAERLLEEAAAKKRAAAEQEKAAKIEQERIEAVRAAERKAEEAKEKLEREQKILEAEKEAQLRAEQERLLQEEKEAQRKAVEEQLREEEQRLAKLKAEEDQRLLLEEEAQREAEEEQRLLEQEEANEAYQNLTEEYEEVIDKDEQEESSLFNKKSLLVLIGVLFVAAGFYIFYDSDGDTDKTDPVMPETNTTKINDVITTEEAEVSTEDETIVVVPEETIQEESVVETPVENVPSKGNSNFSDLEIGDSYAGGIVFNIDKSNKAALVAHTKDAGPMSWKSAMQINEQLGDGWRLPTQIELKMMYNTIGKGGNNSGDFAEELYWSSTLYQKIQSRMVRFSDGNMSFHYSNVRESRKFLVRAVKRINE
;
A
#
# COMPACT_ATOMS: atom_id res chain seq x y z
N MET A 1 26.51 -7.27 5.26
CA MET A 1 26.04 -8.63 4.94
C MET A 1 25.65 -8.64 3.47
N SER A 2 26.16 -9.54 2.64
CA SER A 2 25.74 -9.58 1.24
C SER A 2 24.25 -9.91 1.16
N ARG A 3 23.51 -9.20 0.30
CA ARG A 3 22.10 -9.50 0.03
C ARG A 3 21.95 -10.96 -0.44
N LYS A 4 20.97 -11.66 0.13
CA LYS A 4 20.57 -13.01 -0.29
C LYS A 4 19.82 -12.92 -1.62
N THR A 5 20.17 -13.75 -2.58
CA THR A 5 19.51 -13.79 -3.91
C THR A 5 18.37 -14.80 -3.89
N ASN A 6 17.18 -14.39 -4.28
CA ASN A 6 16.00 -15.25 -4.34
C ASN A 6 15.76 -15.73 -5.77
N ILE A 7 15.74 -17.05 -5.95
CA ILE A 7 15.45 -17.73 -7.21
C ILE A 7 14.06 -18.34 -7.11
N PHE A 8 13.19 -18.03 -8.07
CA PHE A 8 11.89 -18.68 -8.22
C PHE A 8 11.90 -19.60 -9.44
N ALA A 9 11.75 -20.91 -9.19
CA ALA A 9 11.74 -21.91 -10.24
C ALA A 9 10.32 -22.17 -10.73
N ILE A 10 10.11 -22.07 -12.04
CA ILE A 10 8.84 -22.32 -12.73
C ILE A 10 9.05 -23.50 -13.68
N TYR A 11 8.21 -24.53 -13.55
CA TYR A 11 8.42 -25.81 -14.22
C TYR A 11 7.09 -26.57 -14.39
N ALA A 12 7.01 -27.42 -15.42
CA ALA A 12 5.91 -28.36 -15.58
C ALA A 12 6.03 -29.53 -14.60
N TRP A 13 4.92 -30.23 -14.33
CA TRP A 13 4.90 -31.38 -13.42
C TRP A 13 5.93 -32.45 -13.82
N GLU A 14 6.07 -32.66 -15.12
CA GLU A 14 6.96 -33.61 -15.77
C GLU A 14 8.45 -33.31 -15.48
N ASP A 15 8.79 -32.03 -15.28
CA ASP A 15 10.17 -31.55 -15.12
C ASP A 15 10.64 -31.52 -13.66
N LYS A 16 9.83 -32.02 -12.72
CA LYS A 16 10.15 -31.98 -11.28
C LYS A 16 11.50 -32.60 -10.94
N ASN A 17 11.88 -33.69 -11.61
CA ASN A 17 13.15 -34.36 -11.39
C ASN A 17 14.35 -33.50 -11.82
N VAL A 18 14.20 -32.71 -12.88
CA VAL A 18 15.24 -31.79 -13.39
C VAL A 18 15.48 -30.69 -12.36
N LEU A 19 14.41 -30.12 -11.78
CA LEU A 19 14.53 -29.14 -10.70
C LEU A 19 15.28 -29.72 -9.48
N LEU A 20 14.98 -30.96 -9.08
CA LEU A 20 15.65 -31.60 -7.95
C LEU A 20 17.16 -31.76 -8.20
N GLN A 21 17.56 -32.13 -9.41
CA GLN A 21 18.98 -32.24 -9.78
C GLN A 21 19.68 -30.88 -9.85
N LEU A 22 19.02 -29.85 -10.38
CA LEU A 22 19.56 -28.48 -10.37
C LEU A 22 19.72 -27.94 -8.95
N ARG A 23 18.77 -28.24 -8.05
CA ARG A 23 18.91 -27.87 -6.63
C ARG A 23 20.15 -28.51 -6.01
N GLN A 24 20.44 -29.77 -6.34
CA GLN A 24 21.63 -30.46 -5.85
C GLN A 24 22.93 -29.77 -6.30
N SER A 25 23.02 -29.30 -7.55
CA SER A 25 24.22 -28.59 -8.04
C SER A 25 24.41 -27.21 -7.41
N LEU A 26 23.34 -26.64 -6.85
CA LEU A 26 23.33 -25.35 -6.15
C LEU A 26 23.37 -25.48 -4.61
N ASN A 27 23.36 -26.69 -4.06
CA ASN A 27 23.24 -26.94 -2.61
C ASN A 27 24.28 -26.16 -1.78
N THR A 28 25.51 -26.01 -2.26
CA THR A 28 26.55 -25.26 -1.54
C THR A 28 26.17 -23.78 -1.34
N LEU A 29 25.53 -23.16 -2.35
CA LEU A 29 25.06 -21.76 -2.26
C LEU A 29 23.80 -21.62 -1.41
N VAL A 30 22.99 -22.67 -1.32
CA VAL A 30 21.85 -22.70 -0.41
C VAL A 30 22.35 -22.83 1.04
N ALA A 31 23.29 -23.76 1.29
CA ALA A 31 23.82 -24.07 2.61
C ALA A 31 24.59 -22.91 3.25
N ASN A 32 25.33 -22.13 2.45
CA ASN A 32 26.02 -20.93 2.94
C ASN A 32 25.12 -19.68 3.02
N GLY A 33 23.83 -19.82 2.69
CA GLY A 33 22.85 -18.74 2.77
C GLY A 33 22.94 -17.70 1.65
N ALA A 34 23.75 -17.92 0.61
CA ALA A 34 23.88 -17.00 -0.52
C ALA A 34 22.59 -16.89 -1.34
N ILE A 35 21.86 -18.00 -1.49
CA ILE A 35 20.61 -18.04 -2.26
C ILE A 35 19.44 -18.68 -1.50
N THR A 36 18.23 -18.30 -1.88
CA THR A 36 16.99 -19.04 -1.59
C THR A 36 16.42 -19.56 -2.89
N ILE A 37 15.97 -20.82 -2.94
CA ILE A 37 15.26 -21.36 -4.11
C ILE A 37 13.82 -21.66 -3.72
N TRP A 38 12.90 -20.85 -4.20
CA TRP A 38 11.47 -21.07 -4.12
C TRP A 38 11.01 -21.92 -5.31
N ALA A 39 10.11 -22.86 -5.05
CA ALA A 39 9.40 -23.59 -6.09
C ALA A 39 8.02 -23.93 -5.53
N ASP A 40 7.00 -23.33 -6.11
CA ASP A 40 5.62 -23.58 -5.75
C ASP A 40 5.14 -24.89 -6.42
N ASP A 41 3.82 -25.11 -6.43
CA ASP A 41 3.23 -26.23 -7.15
C ASP A 41 3.57 -26.14 -8.65
N PRO A 42 3.97 -27.26 -9.28
CA PRO A 42 4.31 -27.26 -10.69
C PRO A 42 3.10 -26.96 -11.58
N ILE A 43 3.37 -26.56 -12.83
CA ILE A 43 2.34 -26.39 -13.84
C ILE A 43 1.77 -27.76 -14.21
N LEU A 44 0.50 -27.98 -13.85
CA LEU A 44 -0.22 -29.20 -14.18
C LEU A 44 -0.73 -29.17 -15.63
N PRO A 45 -0.68 -30.30 -16.37
CA PRO A 45 -1.16 -30.36 -17.75
C PRO A 45 -2.60 -29.85 -17.92
N GLY A 46 -2.79 -28.93 -18.87
CA GLY A 46 -4.10 -28.36 -19.23
C GLY A 46 -4.75 -27.47 -18.16
N LYS A 47 -4.12 -27.28 -17.00
CA LYS A 47 -4.63 -26.44 -15.90
C LYS A 47 -4.03 -25.05 -15.96
N SER A 48 -4.81 -24.09 -15.49
CA SER A 48 -4.33 -22.74 -15.19
C SER A 48 -3.38 -22.81 -13.99
N TRP A 49 -2.18 -22.23 -14.10
CA TRP A 49 -1.23 -22.17 -13.00
C TRP A 49 -1.43 -20.89 -12.18
N LYS A 50 -1.13 -20.96 -10.88
CA LYS A 50 -1.16 -19.85 -9.92
C LYS A 50 -0.07 -20.05 -8.86
N PRO A 51 0.62 -18.98 -8.42
CA PRO A 51 1.52 -19.08 -7.29
C PRO A 51 0.73 -19.42 -6.02
N LYS A 52 1.29 -20.29 -5.18
CA LYS A 52 0.74 -20.59 -3.85
C LYS A 52 1.05 -19.48 -2.87
N VAL A 53 2.22 -18.86 -3.04
CA VAL A 53 2.67 -17.71 -2.25
C VAL A 53 2.97 -16.57 -3.22
N GLU A 54 2.03 -15.63 -3.36
CA GLU A 54 2.15 -14.51 -4.30
C GLU A 54 3.44 -13.70 -4.12
N SER A 55 3.93 -13.57 -2.88
CA SER A 55 5.15 -12.83 -2.57
C SER A 55 6.42 -13.46 -3.17
N HIS A 56 6.45 -14.77 -3.45
CA HIS A 56 7.60 -15.40 -4.12
C HIS A 56 7.81 -14.81 -5.52
N MET A 57 6.71 -14.55 -6.24
CA MET A 57 6.78 -13.94 -7.56
C MET A 57 7.20 -12.46 -7.46
N ASP A 58 6.79 -11.75 -6.41
CA ASP A 58 7.11 -10.34 -6.19
C ASP A 58 8.57 -10.08 -5.78
N PHE A 59 9.17 -10.99 -5.02
CA PHE A 59 10.51 -10.83 -4.45
C PHE A 59 11.61 -11.69 -5.10
N ALA A 60 11.30 -12.36 -6.21
CA ALA A 60 12.30 -13.10 -6.98
C ALA A 60 13.28 -12.14 -7.66
N ASP A 61 14.57 -12.38 -7.45
CA ASP A 61 15.66 -11.70 -8.17
C ASP A 61 15.97 -12.46 -9.48
N ILE A 62 15.79 -13.78 -9.49
CA ILE A 62 15.95 -14.65 -10.67
C ILE A 62 14.71 -15.52 -10.86
N PHE A 63 14.14 -15.53 -12.07
CA PHE A 63 13.18 -16.55 -12.50
C PHE A 63 13.89 -17.62 -13.30
N LEU A 64 13.90 -18.85 -12.79
CA LEU A 64 14.47 -20.01 -13.46
C LEU A 64 13.33 -20.80 -14.13
N MET A 65 13.22 -20.72 -15.46
CA MET A 65 12.17 -21.41 -16.20
C MET A 65 12.71 -22.73 -16.77
N LEU A 66 12.15 -23.86 -16.36
CA LEU A 66 12.46 -25.16 -16.97
C LEU A 66 11.62 -25.30 -18.24
N VAL A 67 12.25 -25.04 -19.39
CA VAL A 67 11.58 -24.98 -20.68
C VAL A 67 11.62 -26.35 -21.32
N SER A 68 10.45 -26.98 -21.35
CA SER A 68 10.17 -28.28 -21.96
C SER A 68 9.00 -28.19 -22.95
N SER A 69 8.74 -29.26 -23.70
CA SER A 69 7.55 -29.40 -24.53
C SER A 69 6.25 -29.20 -23.73
N ASP A 70 6.20 -29.66 -22.49
CA ASP A 70 5.03 -29.54 -21.62
C ASP A 70 4.90 -28.11 -21.08
N PHE A 71 6.01 -27.46 -20.72
CA PHE A 71 6.02 -26.04 -20.35
C PHE A 71 5.48 -25.17 -21.49
N MET A 72 5.98 -25.38 -22.71
CA MET A 72 5.62 -24.59 -23.90
C MET A 72 4.18 -24.82 -24.38
N LYS A 73 3.57 -25.98 -24.07
CA LYS A 73 2.15 -26.26 -24.37
C LYS A 73 1.21 -25.89 -23.24
N SER A 74 1.75 -25.54 -22.07
CA SER A 74 0.94 -25.25 -20.89
C SER A 74 0.15 -23.97 -21.07
N LYS A 75 -0.93 -23.81 -20.28
CA LYS A 75 -1.67 -22.55 -20.24
C LYS A 75 -0.83 -21.41 -19.67
N PHE A 76 0.20 -21.71 -18.88
CA PHE A 76 1.01 -20.71 -18.20
C PHE A 76 1.61 -19.66 -19.14
N ILE A 77 2.13 -20.06 -20.30
CA ILE A 77 2.72 -19.13 -21.27
C ILE A 77 1.71 -18.13 -21.87
N GLN A 78 0.40 -18.39 -21.74
CA GLN A 78 -0.68 -17.51 -22.17
C GLN A 78 -1.30 -16.71 -21.00
N GLN A 79 -0.85 -16.99 -19.76
CA GLN A 79 -1.38 -16.37 -18.56
C GLN A 79 -0.71 -15.04 -18.24
N LEU A 80 -1.40 -14.22 -17.44
CA LEU A 80 -0.87 -12.97 -16.90
C LEU A 80 0.39 -13.19 -16.06
N GLU A 81 0.49 -14.33 -15.39
CA GLU A 81 1.63 -14.69 -14.56
C GLU A 81 2.94 -14.75 -15.38
N PHE A 82 2.90 -15.34 -16.58
CA PHE A 82 4.05 -15.33 -17.50
C PHE A 82 4.37 -13.90 -17.96
N LYS A 83 3.34 -13.13 -18.32
CA LYS A 83 3.48 -11.71 -18.69
C LYS A 83 4.14 -10.89 -17.58
N ASN A 84 3.78 -11.11 -16.31
CA ASN A 84 4.39 -10.42 -15.18
C ASN A 84 5.88 -10.75 -15.01
N VAL A 85 6.27 -12.01 -15.26
CA VAL A 85 7.69 -12.43 -15.25
C VAL A 85 8.47 -11.68 -16.34
N ILE A 86 7.90 -11.59 -17.55
CA ILE A 86 8.53 -10.87 -18.66
C ILE A 86 8.56 -9.36 -18.43
N ASP A 87 7.50 -8.78 -17.86
CA ASP A 87 7.45 -7.35 -17.51
C ASP A 87 8.58 -7.01 -16.53
N LYS A 88 8.83 -7.86 -15.52
CA LYS A 88 9.95 -7.70 -14.58
C LYS A 88 11.32 -7.78 -15.26
N TYR A 89 11.48 -8.70 -16.21
CA TYR A 89 12.69 -8.79 -17.01
C TYR A 89 12.95 -7.51 -17.80
N LYS A 90 11.93 -7.03 -18.54
CA LYS A 90 12.04 -5.84 -19.38
C LYS A 90 12.30 -4.57 -18.57
N ALA A 91 11.88 -4.53 -17.31
CA ALA A 91 12.15 -3.44 -16.39
C ALA A 91 13.53 -3.52 -15.70
N ASN A 92 14.30 -4.59 -15.93
CA ASN A 92 15.54 -4.93 -15.19
C ASN A 92 15.33 -5.13 -13.68
N ASP A 93 14.12 -5.47 -13.23
CA ASP A 93 13.80 -5.73 -11.83
C ASP A 93 14.12 -7.19 -11.43
N ALA A 94 14.18 -8.10 -12.39
CA ALA A 94 14.57 -9.49 -12.19
C ALA A 94 15.25 -10.06 -13.44
N THR A 95 16.14 -11.04 -13.26
CA THR A 95 16.74 -11.80 -14.36
C THR A 95 15.88 -13.02 -14.68
N VAL A 96 15.64 -13.31 -15.96
CA VAL A 96 14.92 -14.51 -16.39
C VAL A 96 15.89 -15.43 -17.12
N ILE A 97 15.99 -16.68 -16.67
CA ILE A 97 16.94 -17.67 -17.18
C ILE A 97 16.16 -18.91 -17.62
N PRO A 98 16.01 -19.13 -18.92
CA PRO A 98 15.46 -20.36 -19.46
C PRO A 98 16.49 -21.50 -19.36
N VAL A 99 16.05 -22.67 -18.93
CA VAL A 99 16.84 -23.90 -18.95
C VAL A 99 16.13 -24.90 -19.83
N LEU A 100 16.70 -25.22 -20.99
CA LEU A 100 16.17 -26.19 -21.93
C LEU A 100 16.27 -27.60 -21.36
N VAL A 101 15.11 -28.21 -21.14
CA VAL A 101 14.98 -29.57 -20.63
C VAL A 101 15.02 -30.57 -21.78
N ASP A 102 14.17 -30.35 -22.79
CA ASP A 102 13.98 -31.19 -23.96
C ASP A 102 14.07 -30.42 -25.29
N ASP A 103 14.09 -31.13 -26.41
CA ASP A 103 13.98 -30.55 -27.75
C ASP A 103 12.53 -30.10 -28.01
N CYS A 104 12.27 -28.82 -27.79
CA CYS A 104 10.94 -28.21 -27.96
C CYS A 104 10.97 -26.94 -28.81
N GLN A 105 9.79 -26.51 -29.26
CA GLN A 105 9.59 -25.27 -30.00
C GLN A 105 9.64 -24.04 -29.07
N TRP A 106 10.76 -23.82 -28.40
CA TRP A 106 10.92 -22.72 -27.45
C TRP A 106 11.23 -21.36 -28.11
N GLN A 107 11.65 -21.37 -29.38
CA GLN A 107 12.03 -20.18 -30.15
C GLN A 107 10.83 -19.41 -30.73
N ILE A 108 9.64 -19.56 -30.15
CA ILE A 108 8.42 -18.91 -30.65
C ILE A 108 8.35 -17.44 -30.26
N ASP A 109 7.72 -16.65 -31.12
CA ASP A 109 7.36 -15.28 -30.81
C ASP A 109 6.08 -15.26 -29.96
N PHE A 110 6.23 -14.84 -28.71
CA PHE A 110 5.12 -14.52 -27.83
C PHE A 110 4.63 -13.13 -28.19
N LYS A 111 3.52 -13.08 -28.93
CA LYS A 111 2.83 -11.85 -29.28
C LYS A 111 1.72 -11.60 -28.27
N SER A 112 1.79 -10.45 -27.63
CA SER A 112 0.72 -9.91 -26.79
C SER A 112 0.44 -8.49 -27.27
N ASP A 113 -0.75 -7.95 -26.95
CA ASP A 113 -1.10 -6.57 -27.27
C ASP A 113 -0.08 -5.54 -26.75
N ASP A 114 0.73 -5.91 -25.75
CA ASP A 114 1.65 -5.01 -25.03
C ASP A 114 3.15 -5.28 -25.25
N TYR A 115 3.52 -6.41 -25.86
CA TYR A 115 4.91 -6.74 -26.15
C TYR A 115 5.02 -7.90 -27.13
N ASP A 116 6.05 -7.82 -27.98
CA ASP A 116 6.63 -8.98 -28.63
C ASP A 116 7.81 -9.43 -27.76
N PHE A 117 7.85 -10.72 -27.46
CA PHE A 117 8.95 -11.33 -26.72
C PHE A 117 9.30 -12.68 -27.32
N ASN A 118 10.59 -12.99 -27.36
CA ASN A 118 11.09 -14.30 -27.70
C ASN A 118 12.10 -14.75 -26.65
N LEU A 119 12.06 -16.02 -26.25
CA LEU A 119 13.03 -16.58 -25.30
C LEU A 119 14.48 -16.49 -25.81
N ASN A 120 14.69 -16.33 -27.13
CA ASN A 120 16.00 -16.06 -27.71
C ASN A 120 16.62 -14.72 -27.27
N GLU A 121 15.84 -13.80 -26.70
CA GLU A 121 16.32 -12.55 -26.11
C GLU A 121 16.98 -12.75 -24.74
N LEU A 122 16.90 -13.96 -24.18
CA LEU A 122 17.42 -14.30 -22.85
C LEU A 122 18.69 -15.15 -22.95
N ASP A 123 19.42 -15.21 -21.83
CA ASP A 123 20.51 -16.16 -21.63
C ASP A 123 19.96 -17.57 -21.40
N VAL A 124 19.72 -18.28 -22.50
CA VAL A 124 19.21 -19.66 -22.51
C VAL A 124 20.32 -20.64 -22.18
N LEU A 125 20.08 -21.47 -21.16
CA LEU A 125 20.98 -22.53 -20.71
C LEU A 125 20.43 -23.91 -21.11
N PRO A 126 21.28 -24.95 -21.19
CA PRO A 126 22.75 -24.93 -21.20
C PRO A 126 23.36 -24.18 -22.39
N ASP A 127 24.67 -23.91 -22.36
CA ASP A 127 25.36 -23.21 -23.44
C ASP A 127 25.17 -23.94 -24.77
N LYS A 128 25.22 -23.19 -25.87
CA LYS A 128 24.91 -23.67 -27.24
C LYS A 128 23.47 -24.17 -27.41
N LYS A 129 22.58 -23.89 -26.44
CA LYS A 129 21.15 -24.23 -26.51
C LYS A 129 20.92 -25.74 -26.69
N ARG A 130 21.79 -26.58 -26.12
CA ARG A 130 21.64 -28.05 -26.13
C ARG A 130 20.80 -28.48 -24.93
N PRO A 131 19.57 -29.00 -25.12
CA PRO A 131 18.71 -29.43 -24.02
C PRO A 131 19.36 -30.47 -23.12
N ILE A 132 19.03 -30.47 -21.83
CA ILE A 132 19.60 -31.37 -20.83
C ILE A 132 19.44 -32.84 -21.23
N GLU A 133 18.29 -33.25 -21.79
CA GLU A 133 18.04 -34.63 -22.21
C GLU A 133 19.02 -35.14 -23.27
N ASN A 134 19.59 -34.24 -24.06
CA ASN A 134 20.42 -34.57 -25.21
C ASN A 134 21.90 -34.72 -24.83
N TRP A 135 22.26 -34.66 -23.55
CA TRP A 135 23.63 -34.86 -23.08
C TRP A 135 23.90 -36.33 -22.79
N ASP A 136 25.02 -36.85 -23.29
CA ASP A 136 25.45 -38.25 -23.05
C ASP A 136 25.64 -38.55 -21.56
N VAL A 137 26.01 -37.52 -20.79
CA VAL A 137 26.19 -37.56 -19.34
C VAL A 137 25.41 -36.39 -18.74
N PRO A 138 24.18 -36.61 -18.23
CA PRO A 138 23.31 -35.55 -17.72
C PRO A 138 23.97 -34.68 -16.64
N GLU A 139 24.83 -35.25 -15.78
CA GLU A 139 25.54 -34.53 -14.73
C GLU A 139 26.42 -33.41 -15.29
N LYS A 140 26.95 -33.56 -16.52
CA LYS A 140 27.72 -32.49 -17.18
C LYS A 140 26.81 -31.32 -17.52
N ALA A 141 25.60 -31.57 -18.00
CA ALA A 141 24.61 -30.53 -18.29
C ALA A 141 24.23 -29.78 -17.00
N PHE A 142 23.90 -30.50 -15.92
CA PHE A 142 23.55 -29.88 -14.64
C PHE A 142 24.70 -29.07 -14.02
N ASN A 143 25.94 -29.53 -14.17
CA ASN A 143 27.12 -28.78 -13.73
C ASN A 143 27.34 -27.52 -14.55
N GLU A 144 27.13 -27.58 -15.86
CA GLU A 144 27.21 -26.41 -16.73
C GLU A 144 26.17 -25.35 -16.37
N VAL A 145 24.90 -25.75 -16.25
CA VAL A 145 23.81 -24.87 -15.80
C VAL A 145 24.13 -24.30 -14.41
N GLY A 146 24.56 -25.15 -13.47
CA GLY A 146 24.93 -24.71 -12.12
C GLY A 146 26.08 -23.70 -12.11
N ASN A 147 27.08 -23.86 -12.98
CA ASN A 147 28.19 -22.93 -13.11
C ASN A 147 27.78 -21.60 -13.76
N ALA A 148 26.89 -21.63 -14.76
CA ALA A 148 26.32 -20.43 -15.36
C ALA A 148 25.48 -19.65 -14.33
N LEU A 149 24.61 -20.32 -13.59
CA LEU A 149 23.82 -19.70 -12.51
C LEU A 149 24.72 -19.08 -11.43
N LYS A 150 25.80 -19.75 -11.03
CA LYS A 150 26.79 -19.19 -10.09
C LYS A 150 27.38 -17.87 -10.57
N LYS A 151 27.65 -17.72 -11.87
CA LYS A 151 28.15 -16.45 -12.44
C LYS A 151 27.10 -15.35 -12.35
N VAL A 152 25.86 -15.64 -12.79
CA VAL A 152 24.76 -14.67 -12.71
C VAL A 152 24.48 -14.23 -11.27
N ILE A 153 24.50 -15.17 -10.31
CA ILE A 153 24.33 -14.87 -8.89
C ILE A 153 25.47 -13.97 -8.37
N ALA A 154 26.72 -14.23 -8.77
CA ALA A 154 27.86 -13.41 -8.38
C ALA A 154 27.75 -11.98 -8.95
N ASP A 155 27.30 -11.84 -10.20
CA ASP A 155 27.10 -10.54 -10.84
C ASP A 155 25.99 -9.73 -10.17
N ILE A 156 24.85 -10.35 -9.85
CA ILE A 156 23.76 -9.71 -9.09
C ILE A 156 24.23 -9.25 -7.71
N ARG A 157 25.13 -10.00 -7.08
CA ARG A 157 25.69 -9.67 -5.75
C ARG A 157 26.85 -8.67 -5.82
N GLY A 158 27.30 -8.29 -7.02
CA GLY A 158 28.43 -7.38 -7.22
C GLY A 158 29.79 -7.98 -6.84
N GLU A 159 29.92 -9.31 -6.84
CA GLU A 159 31.12 -10.04 -6.40
C GLU A 159 32.17 -10.20 -7.53
N SER A 160 31.92 -9.62 -8.71
CA SER A 160 32.66 -9.89 -9.96
C SER A 160 34.10 -9.35 -10.04
N ASN A 161 34.59 -8.57 -9.06
CA ASN A 161 35.88 -7.85 -9.21
C ASN A 161 37.09 -8.37 -8.39
N GLU A 162 36.96 -9.34 -7.48
CA GLU A 162 38.13 -9.86 -6.73
C GLU A 162 38.68 -11.19 -7.24
N THR A 163 37.86 -12.02 -7.92
CA THR A 163 38.28 -13.38 -8.32
C THR A 163 39.26 -13.39 -9.50
N THR A 164 39.25 -12.36 -10.34
CA THR A 164 40.15 -12.25 -11.51
C THR A 164 41.61 -11.96 -11.10
N ILE A 165 41.83 -11.29 -9.96
CA ILE A 165 43.19 -10.98 -9.48
C ILE A 165 43.84 -12.21 -8.83
N VAL A 166 43.06 -13.05 -8.14
CA VAL A 166 43.59 -14.27 -7.48
C VAL A 166 43.82 -15.40 -8.48
N LYS A 167 42.96 -15.59 -9.49
CA LYS A 167 43.16 -16.62 -10.53
C LYS A 167 44.41 -16.37 -11.38
N ASN A 168 44.66 -15.12 -11.80
CA ASN A 168 45.87 -14.77 -12.55
C ASN A 168 47.15 -14.96 -11.72
N LYS A 169 47.07 -14.86 -10.38
CA LYS A 169 48.22 -15.07 -9.49
C LYS A 169 48.50 -16.55 -9.22
N ILE A 170 47.47 -17.40 -9.16
CA ILE A 170 47.60 -18.86 -9.00
C ILE A 170 48.09 -19.52 -10.29
N GLU A 171 47.68 -19.02 -11.45
CA GLU A 171 48.11 -19.54 -12.76
C GLU A 171 49.58 -19.21 -13.09
N GLN A 172 50.11 -18.11 -12.54
CA GLN A 172 51.54 -17.80 -12.59
C GLN A 172 52.40 -18.67 -11.67
N VAL A 173 51.84 -19.22 -10.58
CA VAL A 173 52.57 -20.11 -9.67
C VAL A 173 52.65 -21.54 -10.23
N LYS A 174 51.57 -22.05 -10.84
CA LYS A 174 51.56 -23.40 -11.45
C LYS A 174 52.54 -23.54 -12.64
N LYS A 175 52.76 -22.47 -13.39
CA LYS A 175 53.65 -22.48 -14.56
C LYS A 175 55.15 -22.65 -14.20
N VAL A 176 55.50 -22.47 -12.92
CA VAL A 176 56.87 -22.63 -12.40
C VAL A 176 57.12 -24.06 -11.87
N GLU A 177 56.09 -24.77 -11.40
CA GLU A 177 56.21 -26.16 -10.92
C GLU A 177 56.33 -27.18 -12.07
N ASP A 178 55.62 -26.99 -13.19
CA ASP A 178 55.63 -27.93 -14.32
C ASP A 178 56.97 -27.96 -15.10
N GLN A 179 57.90 -27.04 -14.84
CA GLN A 179 59.20 -26.98 -15.52
C GLN A 179 60.32 -27.76 -14.81
N LEU A 180 60.06 -28.40 -13.66
CA LEU A 180 61.12 -29.01 -12.83
C LEU A 180 61.07 -30.54 -12.67
N GLU A 181 60.09 -31.26 -13.27
CA GLU A 181 59.95 -32.72 -13.09
C GLU A 181 60.18 -33.58 -14.36
N LEU A 182 60.85 -33.04 -15.38
CA LEU A 182 61.29 -33.82 -16.55
C LEU A 182 62.81 -34.03 -16.53
N SER A 183 63.29 -34.89 -15.62
CA SER A 183 64.61 -35.53 -15.75
C SER A 183 64.81 -36.69 -14.76
N PHE A 184 64.00 -37.76 -14.81
CA PHE A 184 64.38 -38.99 -14.13
C PHE A 184 63.84 -40.25 -14.83
N PHE A 185 64.78 -41.07 -15.28
CA PHE A 185 64.71 -42.45 -15.82
C PHE A 185 64.72 -42.66 -17.34
N ASP A 186 65.98 -42.81 -17.80
CA ASP A 186 66.48 -43.60 -18.93
C ASP A 186 66.07 -45.09 -18.89
N GLU A 187 65.71 -45.60 -20.09
CA GLU A 187 66.34 -46.73 -20.81
C GLU A 187 66.33 -48.17 -20.23
N VAL A 188 65.89 -49.15 -21.05
CA VAL A 188 66.66 -50.30 -21.62
C VAL A 188 65.73 -51.46 -22.05
N ASP A 189 65.58 -51.58 -23.37
CA ASP A 189 65.84 -52.74 -24.26
C ASP A 189 65.54 -54.21 -23.83
N THR A 190 64.88 -54.99 -24.71
CA THR A 190 65.49 -56.17 -25.40
C THR A 190 64.51 -56.97 -26.31
N ASN A 191 65.13 -57.53 -27.34
CA ASN A 191 64.65 -58.19 -28.57
C ASN A 191 64.01 -59.60 -28.46
N GLU A 192 63.52 -60.01 -29.64
CA GLU A 192 62.96 -61.28 -30.11
C GLU A 192 63.65 -62.62 -29.71
N ASP A 193 62.80 -63.65 -29.76
CA ASP A 193 62.97 -64.95 -30.46
C ASP A 193 63.16 -66.29 -29.71
N SER A 194 62.27 -67.22 -30.09
CA SER A 194 62.45 -68.66 -30.34
C SER A 194 62.42 -69.73 -29.19
N LEU A 195 61.36 -70.57 -29.27
CA LEU A 195 61.24 -72.04 -29.13
C LEU A 195 62.07 -72.81 -28.07
N VAL A 196 61.40 -73.69 -27.27
CA VAL A 196 61.65 -75.15 -27.16
C VAL A 196 60.71 -75.85 -26.14
N ALA A 197 59.97 -76.83 -26.67
CA ALA A 197 59.53 -78.13 -26.14
C ALA A 197 58.87 -78.34 -24.75
N GLN A 198 57.60 -78.75 -24.85
CA GLN A 198 56.80 -79.66 -24.02
C GLN A 198 57.56 -80.69 -23.16
N LYS A 199 57.17 -80.76 -21.87
CA LYS A 199 56.79 -81.98 -21.11
C LYS A 199 56.58 -81.62 -19.63
N HIS A 200 55.37 -81.19 -19.22
CA HIS A 200 54.85 -81.34 -17.84
C HIS A 200 53.33 -80.99 -17.71
N ASP A 201 52.51 -81.29 -18.72
CA ASP A 201 51.18 -80.67 -18.88
C ASP A 201 50.00 -81.48 -18.30
N ALA A 202 49.99 -81.75 -16.99
CA ALA A 202 48.73 -82.19 -16.35
C ALA A 202 48.65 -81.82 -14.86
N LYS A 203 49.76 -81.97 -14.13
CA LYS A 203 49.81 -81.62 -12.70
C LYS A 203 49.94 -80.12 -12.48
N ALA A 204 50.72 -79.43 -13.32
CA ALA A 204 50.84 -77.98 -13.28
C ALA A 204 49.52 -77.29 -13.64
N GLU A 205 48.81 -77.83 -14.64
CA GLU A 205 47.52 -77.32 -15.09
C GLU A 205 46.43 -77.48 -14.01
N ARG A 206 46.35 -78.63 -13.34
CA ARG A 206 45.44 -78.84 -12.20
C ARG A 206 45.72 -77.90 -11.01
N LEU A 207 46.99 -77.66 -10.69
CA LEU A 207 47.36 -76.75 -9.61
C LEU A 207 47.04 -75.28 -9.98
N LEU A 208 47.22 -74.90 -11.24
CA LEU A 208 46.81 -73.60 -11.76
C LEU A 208 45.29 -73.42 -11.75
N GLU A 209 44.55 -74.48 -12.10
CA GLU A 209 43.08 -74.46 -12.09
C GLU A 209 42.51 -74.38 -10.66
N GLU A 210 43.08 -75.13 -9.70
CA GLU A 210 42.70 -75.04 -8.29
C GLU A 210 43.06 -73.67 -7.68
N ALA A 211 44.23 -73.11 -8.01
CA ALA A 211 44.62 -71.77 -7.60
C ALA A 211 43.70 -70.70 -8.22
N ALA A 212 43.32 -70.86 -9.49
CA ALA A 212 42.36 -69.98 -10.17
C ALA A 212 40.96 -70.06 -9.53
N ALA A 213 40.50 -71.26 -9.16
CA ALA A 213 39.23 -71.47 -8.48
C ALA A 213 39.21 -70.81 -7.08
N LYS A 214 40.29 -70.96 -6.29
CA LYS A 214 40.42 -70.28 -4.99
C LYS A 214 40.46 -68.75 -5.13
N LYS A 215 41.15 -68.24 -6.15
CA LYS A 215 41.20 -66.79 -6.44
C LYS A 215 39.83 -66.24 -6.86
N ARG A 216 39.05 -67.00 -7.64
CA ARG A 216 37.66 -66.63 -8.00
C ARG A 216 36.75 -66.61 -6.78
N ALA A 217 36.83 -67.62 -5.91
CA ALA A 217 36.03 -67.68 -4.68
C ALA A 217 36.38 -66.53 -3.71
N ALA A 218 37.67 -66.19 -3.55
CA ALA A 218 38.10 -65.06 -2.74
C ALA A 218 37.59 -63.71 -3.32
N ALA A 219 37.67 -63.53 -4.64
CA ALA A 219 37.14 -62.33 -5.31
C ALA A 219 35.61 -62.21 -5.19
N GLU A 220 34.88 -63.33 -5.17
CA GLU A 220 33.43 -63.35 -4.97
C GLU A 220 33.05 -63.00 -3.52
N GLN A 221 33.80 -63.49 -2.53
CA GLN A 221 33.64 -63.10 -1.13
C GLN A 221 33.95 -61.62 -0.89
N GLU A 222 35.00 -61.09 -1.52
CA GLU A 222 35.34 -59.67 -1.44
C GLU A 222 34.25 -58.78 -2.05
N LYS A 223 33.68 -59.19 -3.21
CA LYS A 223 32.53 -58.52 -3.81
C LYS A 223 31.30 -58.54 -2.90
N ALA A 224 30.99 -59.68 -2.30
CA ALA A 224 29.86 -59.81 -1.36
C ALA A 224 30.04 -58.93 -0.11
N ALA A 225 31.26 -58.87 0.43
CA ALA A 225 31.59 -58.00 1.57
C ALA A 225 31.45 -56.51 1.21
N LYS A 226 31.90 -56.12 0.00
CA LYS A 226 31.76 -54.74 -0.48
C LYS A 226 30.29 -54.33 -0.64
N ILE A 227 29.45 -55.21 -1.19
CA ILE A 227 28.00 -54.96 -1.34
C ILE A 227 27.34 -54.77 0.04
N GLU A 228 27.69 -55.60 1.03
CA GLU A 228 27.11 -55.46 2.37
C GLU A 228 27.59 -54.17 3.06
N GLN A 229 28.86 -53.77 2.86
CA GLN A 229 29.37 -52.51 3.36
C GLN A 229 28.65 -51.30 2.75
N GLU A 230 28.44 -51.29 1.44
CA GLU A 230 27.67 -50.26 0.73
C GLU A 230 26.23 -50.19 1.25
N ARG A 231 25.61 -51.35 1.56
CA ARG A 231 24.27 -51.41 2.14
C ARG A 231 24.21 -50.81 3.55
N ILE A 232 25.20 -51.09 4.40
CA ILE A 232 25.30 -50.52 5.76
C ILE A 232 25.50 -48.99 5.68
N GLU A 233 26.34 -48.52 4.77
CA GLU A 233 26.57 -47.08 4.57
C GLU A 233 25.31 -46.37 4.05
N ALA A 234 24.55 -47.00 3.16
CA ALA A 234 23.27 -46.48 2.68
C ALA A 234 22.24 -46.35 3.81
N VAL A 235 22.15 -47.34 4.71
CA VAL A 235 21.25 -47.27 5.88
C VAL A 235 21.65 -46.14 6.82
N ARG A 236 22.94 -46.00 7.15
CA ARG A 236 23.44 -44.88 7.99
C ARG A 236 23.22 -43.51 7.33
N ALA A 237 23.30 -43.43 6.01
CA ALA A 237 22.98 -42.20 5.29
C ALA A 237 21.48 -41.87 5.34
N ALA A 238 20.60 -42.88 5.28
CA ALA A 238 19.17 -42.70 5.44
C ALA A 238 18.79 -42.26 6.86
N GLU A 239 19.41 -42.84 7.89
CA GLU A 239 19.20 -42.45 9.30
C GLU A 239 19.60 -40.99 9.56
N ARG A 240 20.76 -40.54 9.04
CA ARG A 240 21.17 -39.12 9.15
C ARG A 240 20.16 -38.17 8.51
N LYS A 241 19.67 -38.50 7.32
CA LYS A 241 18.63 -37.70 6.64
C LYS A 241 17.33 -37.66 7.44
N ALA A 242 16.96 -38.75 8.09
CA ALA A 242 15.76 -38.81 8.93
C ALA A 242 15.89 -37.90 10.17
N GLU A 243 17.06 -37.89 10.82
CA GLU A 243 17.31 -37.01 11.97
C GLU A 243 17.32 -35.52 11.56
N GLU A 244 17.98 -35.18 10.45
CA GLU A 244 17.97 -33.82 9.89
C GLU A 244 16.54 -33.34 9.56
N ALA A 245 15.70 -34.22 9.02
CA ALA A 245 14.30 -33.91 8.73
C ALA A 245 13.49 -33.68 10.02
N LYS A 246 13.75 -34.46 11.07
CA LYS A 246 13.11 -34.33 12.37
C LYS A 246 13.50 -33.01 13.05
N GLU A 247 14.78 -32.65 13.05
CA GLU A 247 15.23 -31.35 13.58
C GLU A 247 14.61 -30.18 12.82
N LYS A 248 14.50 -30.30 11.48
CA LYS A 248 13.86 -29.27 10.66
C LYS A 248 12.40 -29.08 11.04
N LEU A 249 11.66 -30.18 11.22
CA LEU A 249 10.27 -30.16 11.64
C LEU A 249 10.11 -29.51 13.03
N GLU A 250 11.00 -29.82 13.97
CA GLU A 250 10.97 -29.22 15.31
C GLU A 250 11.24 -27.70 15.26
N ARG A 251 12.17 -27.25 14.41
CA ARG A 251 12.42 -25.82 14.19
C ARG A 251 11.21 -25.11 13.57
N GLU A 252 10.57 -25.72 12.59
CA GLU A 252 9.35 -25.18 11.97
C GLU A 252 8.20 -25.07 12.99
N GLN A 253 8.03 -26.08 13.86
CA GLN A 253 7.04 -26.03 14.94
C GLN A 253 7.30 -24.89 15.93
N LYS A 254 8.56 -24.69 16.35
CA LYS A 254 8.94 -23.57 17.24
C LYS A 254 8.69 -22.21 16.62
N ILE A 255 8.95 -22.06 15.32
CA ILE A 255 8.66 -20.81 14.60
C ILE A 255 7.15 -20.55 14.57
N LEU A 256 6.34 -21.57 14.28
CA LEU A 256 4.90 -21.45 14.25
C LEU A 256 4.31 -21.11 15.62
N GLU A 257 4.84 -21.68 16.70
CA GLU A 257 4.41 -21.38 18.07
C GLU A 257 4.78 -19.94 18.46
N ALA A 258 6.00 -19.50 18.16
CA ALA A 258 6.43 -18.12 18.39
C ALA A 258 5.59 -17.11 17.60
N GLU A 259 5.20 -17.44 16.37
CA GLU A 259 4.32 -16.59 15.55
C GLU A 259 2.92 -16.46 16.16
N LYS A 260 2.34 -17.57 16.65
CA LYS A 260 1.05 -17.54 17.36
C LYS A 260 1.11 -16.72 18.63
N GLU A 261 2.19 -16.83 19.41
CA GLU A 261 2.38 -16.01 20.60
C GLU A 261 2.50 -14.52 20.26
N ALA A 262 3.25 -14.19 19.19
CA ALA A 262 3.39 -12.81 18.74
C ALA A 262 2.05 -12.22 18.28
N GLN A 263 1.24 -13.00 17.56
CA GLN A 263 -0.11 -12.58 17.14
C GLN A 263 -1.02 -12.34 18.35
N LEU A 264 -1.01 -13.24 19.33
CA LEU A 264 -1.81 -13.09 20.55
C LEU A 264 -1.40 -11.84 21.34
N ARG A 265 -0.09 -11.57 21.46
CA ARG A 265 0.40 -10.34 22.13
C ARG A 265 -0.01 -9.09 21.39
N ALA A 266 0.11 -9.07 20.06
CA ALA A 266 -0.30 -7.92 19.25
C ALA A 266 -1.81 -7.66 19.36
N GLU A 267 -2.62 -8.70 19.44
CA GLU A 267 -4.06 -8.57 19.66
C GLU A 267 -4.39 -8.03 21.06
N GLN A 268 -3.72 -8.52 22.11
CA GLN A 268 -3.88 -7.99 23.47
C GLN A 268 -3.47 -6.52 23.57
N GLU A 269 -2.37 -6.12 22.94
CA GLU A 269 -1.93 -4.71 22.88
C GLU A 269 -2.94 -3.83 22.14
N ARG A 270 -3.50 -4.33 21.02
CA ARG A 270 -4.55 -3.61 20.28
C ARG A 270 -5.79 -3.40 21.15
N LEU A 271 -6.27 -4.42 21.85
CA LEU A 271 -7.43 -4.32 22.74
C LEU A 271 -7.18 -3.33 23.88
N LEU A 272 -5.99 -3.38 24.49
CA LEU A 272 -5.61 -2.42 25.53
C LEU A 272 -5.58 -0.98 25.01
N GLN A 273 -5.14 -0.78 23.76
CA GLN A 273 -5.12 0.53 23.13
C GLN A 273 -6.53 1.04 22.81
N GLU A 274 -7.40 0.17 22.29
CA GLU A 274 -8.82 0.47 22.05
C GLU A 274 -9.53 0.86 23.37
N GLU A 275 -9.26 0.13 24.47
CA GLU A 275 -9.82 0.45 25.80
C GLU A 275 -9.32 1.81 26.31
N LYS A 276 -8.02 2.09 26.21
CA LYS A 276 -7.44 3.39 26.61
C LYS A 276 -8.03 4.55 25.80
N GLU A 277 -8.24 4.36 24.49
CA GLU A 277 -8.84 5.38 23.64
C GLU A 277 -10.31 5.61 23.98
N ALA A 278 -11.07 4.54 24.24
CA ALA A 278 -12.46 4.64 24.69
C ALA A 278 -12.57 5.39 26.04
N GLN A 279 -11.69 5.08 27.00
CA GLN A 279 -11.62 5.79 28.28
C GLN A 279 -11.29 7.28 28.09
N ARG A 280 -10.34 7.62 27.21
CA ARG A 280 -10.03 9.03 26.91
C ARG A 280 -11.22 9.77 26.32
N LYS A 281 -11.91 9.17 25.35
CA LYS A 281 -13.11 9.77 24.74
C LYS A 281 -14.22 9.98 25.75
N ALA A 282 -14.45 9.01 26.64
CA ALA A 282 -15.45 9.13 27.70
C ALA A 282 -15.14 10.28 28.67
N VAL A 283 -13.86 10.45 29.06
CA VAL A 283 -13.43 11.56 29.91
C VAL A 283 -13.58 12.91 29.20
N GLU A 284 -13.22 12.98 27.91
CA GLU A 284 -13.36 14.19 27.09
C GLU A 284 -14.84 14.59 26.91
N GLU A 285 -15.72 13.61 26.72
CA GLU A 285 -17.17 13.84 26.64
C GLU A 285 -17.74 14.35 27.96
N GLN A 286 -17.36 13.75 29.10
CA GLN A 286 -17.76 14.22 30.43
C GLN A 286 -17.31 15.67 30.68
N LEU A 287 -16.07 16.00 30.30
CA LEU A 287 -15.57 17.37 30.43
C LEU A 287 -16.39 18.35 29.59
N ARG A 288 -16.73 17.97 28.35
CA ARG A 288 -17.55 18.80 27.46
C ARG A 288 -18.95 19.03 28.02
N GLU A 289 -19.58 18.00 28.59
CA GLU A 289 -20.89 18.11 29.24
C GLU A 289 -20.84 19.03 30.48
N GLU A 290 -19.79 18.94 31.29
CA GLU A 290 -19.58 19.80 32.45
C GLU A 290 -19.38 21.27 32.04
N GLU A 291 -18.56 21.52 31.01
CA GLU A 291 -18.36 22.87 30.45
C GLU A 291 -19.68 23.47 29.93
N GLN A 292 -20.49 22.68 29.20
CA GLN A 292 -21.80 23.13 28.72
C GLN A 292 -22.75 23.44 29.88
N ARG A 293 -22.73 22.63 30.95
CA ARG A 293 -23.55 22.86 32.14
C ARG A 293 -23.15 24.14 32.86
N LEU A 294 -21.84 24.39 33.01
CA LEU A 294 -21.30 25.61 33.61
C LEU A 294 -21.65 26.85 32.77
N ALA A 295 -21.53 26.77 31.45
CA ALA A 295 -21.91 27.85 30.55
C ALA A 295 -23.41 28.19 30.65
N LYS A 296 -24.27 27.17 30.77
CA LYS A 296 -25.71 27.37 30.96
C LYS A 296 -26.02 28.04 32.30
N LEU A 297 -25.39 27.58 33.39
CA LEU A 297 -25.55 28.17 34.72
C LEU A 297 -25.14 29.65 34.72
N LYS A 298 -24.03 29.96 34.08
CA LYS A 298 -23.56 31.35 33.94
C LYS A 298 -24.55 32.21 33.14
N ALA A 299 -25.06 31.69 32.03
CA ALA A 299 -26.05 32.41 31.23
C ALA A 299 -27.36 32.68 31.99
N GLU A 300 -27.82 31.72 32.81
CA GLU A 300 -29.00 31.89 33.68
C GLU A 300 -28.75 32.93 34.79
N GLU A 301 -27.53 32.99 35.34
CA GLU A 301 -27.12 33.99 36.33
C GLU A 301 -27.04 35.39 35.71
N ASP A 302 -26.39 35.53 34.55
CA ASP A 302 -26.30 36.79 33.81
C ASP A 302 -27.71 37.32 33.45
N GLN A 303 -28.64 36.43 33.07
CA GLN A 303 -30.04 36.82 32.79
C GLN A 303 -30.79 37.28 34.04
N ARG A 304 -30.55 36.64 35.20
CA ARG A 304 -31.13 37.09 36.48
C ARG A 304 -30.62 38.47 36.86
N LEU A 305 -29.32 38.72 36.70
CA LEU A 305 -28.72 40.01 37.01
C LEU A 305 -29.32 41.12 36.15
N LEU A 306 -29.48 40.87 34.84
CA LEU A 306 -30.12 41.81 33.91
C LEU A 306 -31.56 42.16 34.31
N LEU A 307 -32.36 41.16 34.71
CA LEU A 307 -33.73 41.38 35.17
C LEU A 307 -33.78 42.17 36.49
N GLU A 308 -32.82 41.95 37.38
CA GLU A 308 -32.71 42.69 38.64
C GLU A 308 -32.33 44.16 38.40
N GLU A 309 -31.39 44.42 37.49
CA GLU A 309 -31.02 45.78 37.07
C GLU A 309 -32.18 46.51 36.36
N GLU A 310 -32.98 45.80 35.55
CA GLU A 310 -34.17 46.36 34.91
C GLU A 310 -35.24 46.74 35.94
N ALA A 311 -35.54 45.85 36.89
CA ALA A 311 -36.49 46.13 37.97
C ALA A 311 -36.05 47.29 38.87
N GLN A 312 -34.75 47.42 39.14
CA GLN A 312 -34.21 48.58 39.88
C GLN A 312 -34.42 49.89 39.12
N ARG A 313 -34.16 49.91 37.80
CA ARG A 313 -34.37 51.10 36.98
C ARG A 313 -35.84 51.52 36.91
N GLU A 314 -36.75 50.55 36.79
CA GLU A 314 -38.19 50.82 36.82
C GLU A 314 -38.63 51.40 38.17
N ALA A 315 -38.15 50.83 39.28
CA ALA A 315 -38.45 51.34 40.62
C ALA A 315 -37.91 52.77 40.85
N GLU A 316 -36.71 53.08 40.36
CA GLU A 316 -36.14 54.43 40.41
C GLU A 316 -36.90 55.43 39.52
N GLU A 317 -37.45 54.99 38.39
CA GLU A 317 -38.29 55.83 37.54
C GLU A 317 -39.66 56.10 38.18
N GLU A 318 -40.31 55.09 38.76
CA GLU A 318 -41.56 55.23 39.50
C GLU A 318 -41.39 56.17 40.71
N GLN A 319 -40.28 56.03 41.44
CA GLN A 319 -39.97 56.91 42.57
C GLN A 319 -39.76 58.36 42.13
N ARG A 320 -39.10 58.60 40.98
CA ARG A 320 -38.94 59.94 40.40
C ARG A 320 -40.27 60.55 39.98
N LEU A 321 -41.19 59.76 39.43
CA LEU A 321 -42.53 60.22 39.07
C LEU A 321 -43.35 60.63 40.31
N LEU A 322 -43.28 59.83 41.38
CA LEU A 322 -43.93 60.17 42.66
C LEU A 322 -43.37 61.48 43.25
N GLU A 323 -42.06 61.65 43.29
CA GLU A 323 -41.42 62.90 43.74
C GLU A 323 -41.85 64.11 42.88
N GLN A 324 -42.03 63.90 41.57
CA GLN A 324 -42.51 64.93 40.66
C GLN A 324 -44.00 65.26 40.89
N GLU A 325 -44.85 64.27 41.15
CA GLU A 325 -46.25 64.47 41.51
C GLU A 325 -46.37 65.23 42.84
N GLU A 326 -45.63 64.85 43.88
CA GLU A 326 -45.59 65.56 45.17
C GLU A 326 -45.11 67.01 44.99
N ALA A 327 -44.09 67.25 44.17
CA ALA A 327 -43.61 68.60 43.87
C ALA A 327 -44.66 69.43 43.11
N ASN A 328 -45.40 68.83 42.18
CA ASN A 328 -46.48 69.49 41.44
C ASN A 328 -47.66 69.81 42.36
N GLU A 329 -48.07 68.90 43.26
CA GLU A 329 -49.10 69.16 44.26
C GLU A 329 -48.68 70.28 45.23
N ALA A 330 -47.43 70.26 45.71
CA ALA A 330 -46.89 71.33 46.53
C ALA A 330 -46.92 72.69 45.81
N TYR A 331 -46.59 72.70 44.50
CA TYR A 331 -46.66 73.91 43.68
C TYR A 331 -48.10 74.40 43.48
N GLN A 332 -49.06 73.51 43.24
CA GLN A 332 -50.48 73.88 43.14
C GLN A 332 -51.01 74.45 44.46
N ASN A 333 -50.74 73.79 45.59
CA ASN A 333 -51.13 74.29 46.91
C ASN A 333 -50.54 75.68 47.20
N LEU A 334 -49.26 75.90 46.83
CA LEU A 334 -48.63 77.22 46.94
C LEU A 334 -49.34 78.25 46.05
N THR A 335 -49.72 77.87 44.82
CA THR A 335 -50.41 78.75 43.87
C THR A 335 -51.81 79.13 44.36
N GLU A 336 -52.56 78.17 44.92
CA GLU A 336 -53.87 78.43 45.55
C GLU A 336 -53.73 79.33 46.80
N GLU A 337 -52.69 79.12 47.63
CA GLU A 337 -52.40 79.98 48.77
C GLU A 337 -52.02 81.42 48.34
N TYR A 338 -51.31 81.58 47.22
CA TYR A 338 -51.01 82.89 46.64
C TYR A 338 -52.23 83.57 46.00
N GLU A 339 -53.15 82.83 45.37
CA GLU A 339 -54.41 83.37 44.84
C GLU A 339 -55.36 83.82 45.96
N GLU A 340 -55.40 83.11 47.10
CA GLU A 340 -56.22 83.49 48.27
C GLU A 340 -55.68 84.75 49.01
N VAL A 341 -54.38 85.04 48.87
CA VAL A 341 -53.74 86.27 49.38
C VAL A 341 -54.01 87.48 48.46
N ILE A 342 -54.13 87.27 47.14
CA ILE A 342 -54.44 88.34 46.17
C ILE A 342 -55.91 88.81 46.29
N ASP A 343 -56.83 87.94 46.71
CA ASP A 343 -58.24 88.32 46.97
C ASP A 343 -58.45 89.07 48.32
N LYS A 344 -57.40 89.23 49.14
CA LYS A 344 -57.43 90.00 50.42
C LYS A 344 -56.73 91.35 50.38
N ASP A 345 -56.04 91.70 49.29
CA ASP A 345 -55.31 92.98 49.13
C ASP A 345 -55.86 93.84 47.98
N GLU A 346 -57.13 93.68 47.62
CA GLU A 346 -57.84 94.62 46.72
C GLU A 346 -58.69 95.65 47.48
N GLN A 347 -58.30 96.03 48.71
CA GLN A 347 -58.77 97.25 49.37
C GLN A 347 -57.70 97.82 50.33
N GLU A 348 -56.69 98.51 49.82
CA GLU A 348 -56.26 99.84 50.33
C GLU A 348 -55.06 100.41 49.56
N GLU A 349 -54.98 101.73 49.60
CA GLU A 349 -54.32 102.68 48.71
C GLU A 349 -52.80 102.57 48.45
N SER A 350 -52.47 103.05 47.25
CA SER A 350 -51.30 103.87 46.88
C SER A 350 -50.26 104.18 47.96
N SER A 351 -49.03 103.70 47.77
CA SER A 351 -47.84 104.53 47.50
C SER A 351 -46.55 103.73 47.76
N LEU A 352 -45.53 104.00 46.94
CA LEU A 352 -44.13 103.55 47.08
C LEU A 352 -43.80 102.08 46.78
N PHE A 353 -43.83 101.68 45.51
CA PHE A 353 -43.09 100.49 45.05
C PHE A 353 -41.72 100.87 44.50
N ASN A 354 -40.70 100.74 45.35
CA ASN A 354 -39.29 101.03 45.08
C ASN A 354 -38.68 99.92 44.21
N LYS A 355 -37.87 100.28 43.21
CA LYS A 355 -37.26 99.40 42.18
C LYS A 355 -36.25 98.35 42.69
N LYS A 356 -36.35 97.91 43.95
CA LYS A 356 -35.50 96.87 44.54
C LYS A 356 -36.20 95.53 44.78
N SER A 357 -37.53 95.46 44.70
CA SER A 357 -38.27 94.19 44.90
C SER A 357 -38.47 93.36 43.61
N LEU A 358 -38.35 93.98 42.43
CA LEU A 358 -38.41 93.26 41.14
C LEU A 358 -37.17 92.36 40.91
N LEU A 359 -36.08 92.59 41.64
CA LEU A 359 -34.86 91.78 41.58
C LEU A 359 -34.93 90.51 42.42
N VAL A 360 -35.85 90.42 43.40
CA VAL A 360 -36.07 89.18 44.17
C VAL A 360 -37.00 88.23 43.40
N LEU A 361 -37.94 88.76 42.61
CA LEU A 361 -38.89 87.97 41.81
C LEU A 361 -38.27 87.36 40.52
N ILE A 362 -37.14 87.89 40.05
CA ILE A 362 -36.32 87.25 39.00
C ILE A 362 -35.26 86.31 39.62
N GLY A 363 -34.97 86.46 40.92
CA GLY A 363 -33.99 85.63 41.63
C GLY A 363 -34.46 84.20 41.93
N VAL A 364 -35.77 83.95 42.00
CA VAL A 364 -36.32 82.60 42.30
C VAL A 364 -36.50 81.76 41.02
N LEU A 365 -36.63 82.36 39.84
CA LEU A 365 -36.70 81.64 38.56
C LEU A 365 -35.33 81.17 38.03
N PHE A 366 -34.21 81.63 38.59
CA PHE A 366 -32.87 81.20 38.18
C PHE A 366 -32.23 80.10 39.05
N VAL A 367 -32.88 79.68 40.15
CA VAL A 367 -32.41 78.52 40.93
C VAL A 367 -32.92 77.20 40.32
N ALA A 368 -34.01 77.21 39.55
CA ALA A 368 -34.52 76.01 38.86
C ALA A 368 -33.84 75.71 37.50
N ALA A 369 -33.17 76.70 36.87
CA ALA A 369 -32.45 76.49 35.61
C ALA A 369 -30.93 76.26 35.78
N GLY A 370 -30.41 76.48 36.99
CA GLY A 370 -28.98 76.38 37.32
C GLY A 370 -28.49 74.97 37.66
N PHE A 371 -29.33 73.94 37.53
CA PHE A 371 -28.98 72.53 37.79
C PHE A 371 -28.83 71.68 36.53
N TYR A 372 -28.98 72.25 35.32
CA TYR A 372 -28.98 71.47 34.07
C TYR A 372 -27.75 71.67 33.16
N ILE A 373 -26.79 72.52 33.50
CA ILE A 373 -25.58 72.70 32.68
C ILE A 373 -24.38 72.97 33.59
N PHE A 374 -23.83 71.93 34.23
CA PHE A 374 -22.41 71.83 34.60
C PHE A 374 -22.11 70.45 35.19
N TYR A 375 -21.94 69.44 34.35
CA TYR A 375 -21.10 68.26 34.62
C TYR A 375 -20.78 67.57 33.30
N ASP A 376 -19.80 68.12 32.59
CA ASP A 376 -18.92 67.34 31.72
C ASP A 376 -17.53 68.02 31.68
N SER A 377 -16.49 67.20 31.51
CA SER A 377 -15.07 67.54 31.27
C SER A 377 -14.17 67.87 32.48
N ASP A 378 -13.45 66.86 32.98
CA ASP A 378 -12.02 66.62 32.66
C ASP A 378 -11.31 65.81 33.76
N GLY A 379 -10.50 64.81 33.36
CA GLY A 379 -9.54 64.17 34.27
C GLY A 379 -8.94 62.85 33.80
N ASP A 380 -8.09 62.90 32.78
CA ASP A 380 -7.12 61.85 32.42
C ASP A 380 -5.97 61.78 33.45
N THR A 381 -5.57 60.58 33.90
CA THR A 381 -4.23 60.31 34.46
C THR A 381 -3.72 58.90 34.13
N ASP A 382 -2.43 58.89 33.85
CA ASP A 382 -1.57 57.94 33.15
C ASP A 382 -0.89 56.88 34.06
N LYS A 383 -0.21 55.90 33.42
CA LYS A 383 0.86 54.93 33.86
C LYS A 383 0.43 53.46 34.10
N THR A 384 1.10 52.40 33.61
CA THR A 384 2.50 52.15 33.16
C THR A 384 2.54 50.75 32.48
N ASP A 385 3.29 50.45 31.39
CA ASP A 385 4.71 49.97 31.31
C ASP A 385 4.94 49.29 29.90
N PRO A 386 6.16 48.83 29.45
CA PRO A 386 7.26 49.60 28.84
C PRO A 386 7.84 49.03 27.48
N VAL A 387 8.56 49.89 26.74
CA VAL A 387 9.85 49.70 26.00
C VAL A 387 10.12 48.46 25.09
N MET A 388 9.98 48.67 23.76
CA MET A 388 10.90 48.54 22.58
C MET A 388 12.27 47.80 22.67
N PRO A 389 12.85 47.22 21.57
CA PRO A 389 13.33 47.96 20.36
C PRO A 389 13.18 47.27 18.97
N GLU A 390 12.82 48.05 17.94
CA GLU A 390 13.60 48.50 16.76
C GLU A 390 14.52 47.49 16.06
N THR A 391 14.42 47.38 14.72
CA THR A 391 15.47 47.90 13.82
C THR A 391 14.92 48.30 12.44
N ASN A 392 15.60 49.30 11.91
CA ASN A 392 15.33 50.17 10.77
C ASN A 392 15.93 49.65 9.45
N THR A 393 15.33 50.07 8.33
CA THR A 393 15.95 50.46 7.03
C THR A 393 16.77 49.41 6.25
N THR A 394 16.64 49.30 4.92
CA THR A 394 17.23 50.27 3.98
C THR A 394 16.69 50.10 2.55
N LYS A 395 16.43 51.24 1.91
CA LYS A 395 16.14 51.46 0.49
C LYS A 395 17.20 50.82 -0.42
N ILE A 396 16.82 50.29 -1.59
CA ILE A 396 17.48 50.67 -2.85
C ILE A 396 16.39 50.82 -3.93
N ASN A 397 16.54 51.95 -4.59
CA ASN A 397 15.75 52.59 -5.62
C ASN A 397 16.06 51.98 -7.00
N ASP A 398 15.15 52.27 -7.94
CA ASP A 398 15.45 52.61 -9.33
C ASP A 398 15.78 51.47 -10.32
N VAL A 399 15.37 51.49 -11.59
CA VAL A 399 14.37 52.25 -12.39
C VAL A 399 14.49 51.71 -13.83
N ILE A 400 13.43 51.84 -14.65
CA ILE A 400 13.47 51.98 -16.14
C ILE A 400 13.89 50.72 -16.95
N THR A 401 13.25 50.28 -18.04
CA THR A 401 12.19 50.71 -18.98
C THR A 401 11.95 49.52 -19.92
N THR A 402 10.70 49.13 -20.21
CA THR A 402 9.92 49.37 -21.45
C THR A 402 10.63 49.09 -22.79
N GLU A 403 10.08 48.13 -23.53
CA GLU A 403 9.80 48.08 -24.99
C GLU A 403 8.55 47.14 -25.06
N GLU A 404 7.30 47.57 -25.31
CA GLU A 404 6.66 48.07 -26.56
C GLU A 404 7.10 47.31 -27.81
N ALA A 405 6.28 46.87 -28.77
CA ALA A 405 4.84 46.75 -29.04
C ALA A 405 4.76 45.82 -30.30
N GLU A 406 3.71 45.10 -30.69
CA GLU A 406 2.52 45.47 -31.49
C GLU A 406 1.98 44.14 -32.09
N VAL A 407 0.70 43.80 -31.91
CA VAL A 407 -0.40 43.85 -32.89
C VAL A 407 -0.25 42.96 -34.14
N SER A 408 -1.16 41.97 -34.28
CA SER A 408 -1.88 41.71 -35.54
C SER A 408 -3.15 40.90 -35.28
N THR A 409 -4.29 41.49 -35.64
CA THR A 409 -5.62 40.88 -35.82
C THR A 409 -5.71 40.18 -37.19
N GLU A 410 -6.49 39.11 -37.30
CA GLU A 410 -7.36 38.82 -38.46
C GLU A 410 -8.29 37.63 -38.17
N ASP A 411 -9.54 38.00 -37.89
CA ASP A 411 -10.84 37.57 -38.45
C ASP A 411 -11.21 36.14 -38.92
N GLU A 412 -12.53 35.90 -38.82
CA GLU A 412 -13.38 34.91 -39.51
C GLU A 412 -13.33 33.44 -39.01
N THR A 413 -14.42 32.69 -38.80
CA THR A 413 -15.81 32.76 -39.26
C THR A 413 -16.71 31.86 -38.38
N ILE A 414 -17.96 32.29 -38.21
CA ILE A 414 -19.06 31.58 -37.58
C ILE A 414 -19.66 30.58 -38.58
N VAL A 415 -19.83 29.32 -38.18
CA VAL A 415 -20.76 28.37 -38.83
C VAL A 415 -21.67 27.77 -37.76
N VAL A 416 -22.94 28.17 -37.83
CA VAL A 416 -24.09 27.61 -37.10
C VAL A 416 -24.75 26.55 -37.98
N VAL A 417 -25.58 25.69 -37.36
CA VAL A 417 -26.71 24.89 -37.90
C VAL A 417 -26.45 23.35 -37.92
N PRO A 418 -27.39 22.48 -37.49
CA PRO A 418 -28.40 22.60 -36.43
C PRO A 418 -28.59 21.34 -35.55
N GLU A 419 -29.40 21.56 -34.53
CA GLU A 419 -30.09 20.66 -33.62
C GLU A 419 -31.10 19.73 -34.35
N GLU A 420 -31.08 18.43 -34.04
CA GLU A 420 -32.09 17.46 -34.50
C GLU A 420 -32.94 16.96 -33.32
N THR A 421 -34.25 17.08 -33.51
CA THR A 421 -35.36 16.74 -32.63
C THR A 421 -35.82 15.30 -32.91
N ILE A 422 -35.96 14.45 -31.88
CA ILE A 422 -36.72 13.18 -31.94
C ILE A 422 -37.47 13.07 -30.59
N GLN A 423 -38.72 13.53 -30.53
CA GLN A 423 -39.97 12.75 -30.58
C GLN A 423 -40.19 11.76 -29.41
N GLU A 424 -41.10 12.16 -28.54
CA GLU A 424 -41.87 11.34 -27.62
C GLU A 424 -42.76 10.34 -28.40
N GLU A 425 -42.78 9.06 -28.01
CA GLU A 425 -44.04 8.32 -27.90
C GLU A 425 -43.94 6.98 -27.13
N SER A 426 -44.93 6.84 -26.23
CA SER A 426 -45.67 5.62 -25.89
C SER A 426 -45.19 4.69 -24.76
N VAL A 427 -46.13 4.58 -23.84
CA VAL A 427 -46.31 3.69 -22.69
C VAL A 427 -46.54 2.25 -23.15
N VAL A 428 -45.83 1.30 -22.53
CA VAL A 428 -46.33 -0.08 -22.35
C VAL A 428 -45.94 -0.55 -20.95
N GLU A 429 -46.95 -0.83 -20.14
CA GLU A 429 -46.83 -1.42 -18.80
C GLU A 429 -46.69 -2.95 -18.85
N THR A 430 -46.05 -3.47 -17.80
CA THR A 430 -46.11 -4.81 -17.17
C THR A 430 -45.13 -5.90 -17.64
N PRO A 431 -44.79 -6.90 -16.77
CA PRO A 431 -45.08 -7.06 -15.34
C PRO A 431 -43.85 -7.19 -14.44
N VAL A 432 -44.09 -6.87 -13.16
CA VAL A 432 -43.22 -6.95 -12.00
C VAL A 432 -42.69 -8.37 -11.78
N GLU A 433 -41.37 -8.54 -11.78
CA GLU A 433 -40.70 -9.69 -11.17
C GLU A 433 -39.97 -9.18 -9.91
N ASN A 434 -40.43 -9.68 -8.75
CA ASN A 434 -40.01 -9.26 -7.42
C ASN A 434 -38.52 -9.53 -7.17
N VAL A 435 -37.73 -8.47 -7.06
CA VAL A 435 -36.44 -8.48 -6.35
C VAL A 435 -36.61 -7.63 -5.09
N PRO A 436 -36.25 -8.12 -3.88
CA PRO A 436 -36.46 -7.36 -2.66
C PRO A 436 -35.49 -6.17 -2.63
N SER A 437 -35.98 -5.01 -3.04
CA SER A 437 -35.41 -3.71 -2.71
C SER A 437 -35.62 -3.47 -1.20
N LYS A 438 -34.62 -3.86 -0.39
CA LYS A 438 -34.44 -3.28 0.94
C LYS A 438 -33.59 -2.02 0.77
N GLY A 439 -34.23 -0.90 0.46
CA GLY A 439 -33.62 0.40 0.66
C GLY A 439 -33.70 0.77 2.14
N ASN A 440 -32.72 0.36 2.94
CA ASN A 440 -32.58 0.90 4.30
C ASN A 440 -32.06 2.33 4.20
N SER A 441 -32.92 3.29 4.54
CA SER A 441 -32.59 4.73 4.53
C SER A 441 -31.85 5.19 5.80
N ASN A 442 -31.74 4.33 6.81
CA ASN A 442 -31.03 4.62 8.05
C ASN A 442 -29.67 3.91 8.08
N PHE A 443 -28.62 4.67 8.39
CA PHE A 443 -27.24 4.18 8.44
C PHE A 443 -27.07 3.01 9.43
N SER A 444 -27.83 3.01 10.52
CA SER A 444 -27.78 2.04 11.61
C SER A 444 -28.12 0.61 11.18
N ASP A 445 -28.90 0.44 10.11
CA ASP A 445 -29.41 -0.85 9.64
C ASP A 445 -28.75 -1.32 8.34
N LEU A 446 -27.63 -0.72 7.95
CA LEU A 446 -26.92 -1.09 6.71
C LEU A 446 -26.33 -2.50 6.82
N GLU A 447 -26.52 -3.29 5.78
CA GLU A 447 -25.88 -4.60 5.60
C GLU A 447 -24.93 -4.59 4.39
N ILE A 448 -23.97 -5.53 4.38
CA ILE A 448 -23.10 -5.72 3.21
C ILE A 448 -23.95 -6.17 2.02
N GLY A 449 -23.81 -5.47 0.90
CA GLY A 449 -24.59 -5.67 -0.33
C GLY A 449 -25.74 -4.68 -0.49
N ASP A 450 -26.10 -3.91 0.54
CA ASP A 450 -27.14 -2.89 0.42
C ASP A 450 -26.72 -1.75 -0.50
N SER A 451 -27.69 -1.19 -1.22
CA SER A 451 -27.49 0.03 -2.02
C SER A 451 -27.62 1.25 -1.11
N TYR A 452 -26.53 2.01 -0.96
CA TYR A 452 -26.49 3.21 -0.13
C TYR A 452 -25.59 4.30 -0.74
N ALA A 453 -26.02 5.56 -0.66
CA ALA A 453 -25.29 6.73 -1.14
C ALA A 453 -24.73 6.60 -2.59
N GLY A 454 -25.49 5.96 -3.48
CA GLY A 454 -25.11 5.75 -4.89
C GLY A 454 -24.10 4.61 -5.12
N GLY A 455 -23.83 3.79 -4.12
CA GLY A 455 -22.97 2.61 -4.22
C GLY A 455 -23.53 1.39 -3.50
N ILE A 456 -22.76 0.31 -3.50
CA ILE A 456 -23.06 -0.96 -2.86
C ILE A 456 -22.14 -1.10 -1.65
N VAL A 457 -22.70 -1.26 -0.47
CA VAL A 457 -21.94 -1.39 0.79
C VAL A 457 -21.09 -2.67 0.75
N PHE A 458 -19.78 -2.53 0.91
CA PHE A 458 -18.87 -3.69 0.95
C PHE A 458 -18.10 -3.82 2.26
N ASN A 459 -18.13 -2.77 3.09
CA ASN A 459 -17.55 -2.76 4.42
C ASN A 459 -18.29 -1.75 5.32
N ILE A 460 -18.47 -2.13 6.58
CA ILE A 460 -19.02 -1.29 7.64
C ILE A 460 -18.03 -1.32 8.80
N ASP A 461 -17.70 -0.16 9.35
CA ASP A 461 -16.79 -0.07 10.49
C ASP A 461 -17.43 -0.63 11.76
N LYS A 462 -16.61 -1.14 12.69
CA LYS A 462 -17.06 -1.79 13.94
C LYS A 462 -17.98 -0.91 14.80
N SER A 463 -17.82 0.41 14.74
CA SER A 463 -18.63 1.39 15.45
C SER A 463 -19.97 1.69 14.78
N ASN A 464 -20.21 1.15 13.57
CA ASN A 464 -21.39 1.39 12.75
C ASN A 464 -21.61 2.87 12.42
N LYS A 465 -20.54 3.68 12.36
CA LYS A 465 -20.57 5.12 12.05
C LYS A 465 -19.93 5.47 10.70
N ALA A 466 -19.27 4.50 10.06
CA ALA A 466 -18.71 4.68 8.73
C ALA A 466 -18.85 3.40 7.90
N ALA A 467 -19.03 3.58 6.59
CA ALA A 467 -19.17 2.52 5.62
C ALA A 467 -18.35 2.85 4.37
N LEU A 468 -17.91 1.80 3.67
CA LEU A 468 -17.34 1.92 2.34
C LEU A 468 -18.33 1.35 1.33
N VAL A 469 -18.59 2.14 0.29
CA VAL A 469 -19.46 1.76 -0.82
C VAL A 469 -18.66 1.68 -2.11
N ALA A 470 -18.93 0.65 -2.91
CA ALA A 470 -18.41 0.47 -4.25
C ALA A 470 -19.39 1.07 -5.25
N HIS A 471 -18.90 1.71 -6.31
CA HIS A 471 -19.76 2.26 -7.35
C HIS A 471 -20.63 1.15 -7.97
N THR A 472 -21.84 1.45 -8.43
CA THR A 472 -22.75 0.42 -8.95
C THR A 472 -22.31 -0.15 -10.31
N LYS A 473 -21.40 0.53 -11.00
CA LYS A 473 -20.89 0.15 -12.33
C LYS A 473 -19.38 0.25 -12.43
N ASP A 474 -18.81 -0.61 -13.27
CA ASP A 474 -17.43 -0.51 -13.71
C ASP A 474 -17.23 0.70 -14.63
N ALA A 475 -16.10 1.36 -14.49
CA ALA A 475 -15.60 2.36 -15.40
C ALA A 475 -14.40 1.83 -16.18
N GLY A 476 -14.22 2.31 -17.41
CA GLY A 476 -13.14 1.88 -18.29
C GLY A 476 -13.53 0.73 -19.23
N PRO A 477 -12.57 -0.06 -19.75
CA PRO A 477 -11.17 -0.12 -19.32
C PRO A 477 -10.38 1.15 -19.65
N MET A 478 -9.51 1.60 -18.73
CA MET A 478 -8.73 2.84 -18.86
C MET A 478 -7.32 2.74 -18.30
N SER A 479 -6.44 3.69 -18.65
CA SER A 479 -5.07 3.73 -18.13
C SER A 479 -5.05 4.01 -16.62
N TRP A 480 -3.96 3.63 -15.94
CA TRP A 480 -3.84 3.87 -14.51
C TRP A 480 -3.89 5.37 -14.15
N LYS A 481 -3.33 6.23 -15.02
CA LYS A 481 -3.38 7.68 -14.84
C LYS A 481 -4.81 8.21 -14.85
N SER A 482 -5.63 7.79 -15.82
CA SER A 482 -7.06 8.12 -15.87
C SER A 482 -7.81 7.53 -14.68
N ALA A 483 -7.45 6.30 -14.25
CA ALA A 483 -8.05 5.65 -13.10
C ALA A 483 -7.79 6.41 -11.78
N MET A 484 -6.61 7.01 -11.61
CA MET A 484 -6.29 7.86 -10.45
C MET A 484 -7.11 9.15 -10.40
N GLN A 485 -7.65 9.59 -11.54
CA GLN A 485 -8.50 10.78 -11.69
C GLN A 485 -9.99 10.41 -11.82
N ILE A 486 -10.42 9.24 -11.35
CA ILE A 486 -11.81 8.78 -11.50
C ILE A 486 -12.83 9.69 -10.82
N ASN A 487 -12.40 10.48 -9.83
CA ASN A 487 -13.21 11.52 -9.18
C ASN A 487 -13.66 12.60 -10.18
N GLU A 488 -12.84 12.93 -11.19
CA GLU A 488 -13.21 13.91 -12.22
C GLU A 488 -14.40 13.42 -13.06
N GLN A 489 -14.60 12.10 -13.17
CA GLN A 489 -15.71 11.50 -13.91
C GLN A 489 -16.96 11.24 -13.04
N LEU A 490 -16.77 10.83 -11.78
CA LEU A 490 -17.85 10.37 -10.90
C LEU A 490 -18.27 11.39 -9.83
N GLY A 491 -17.51 12.48 -9.69
CA GLY A 491 -17.73 13.53 -8.70
C GLY A 491 -17.03 13.31 -7.36
N ASP A 492 -17.12 14.32 -6.50
CA ASP A 492 -16.36 14.38 -5.26
C ASP A 492 -16.65 13.21 -4.30
N GLY A 493 -15.57 12.68 -3.73
CA GLY A 493 -15.56 11.57 -2.78
C GLY A 493 -15.42 10.18 -3.42
N TRP A 494 -15.65 10.02 -4.73
CA TRP A 494 -15.32 8.78 -5.44
C TRP A 494 -13.83 8.74 -5.73
N ARG A 495 -13.19 7.60 -5.47
CA ARG A 495 -11.76 7.42 -5.76
C ARG A 495 -11.44 6.01 -6.18
N LEU A 496 -10.24 5.83 -6.72
CA LEU A 496 -9.69 4.52 -6.99
C LEU A 496 -9.47 3.75 -5.66
N PRO A 497 -9.97 2.51 -5.53
CA PRO A 497 -9.78 1.71 -4.33
C PRO A 497 -8.31 1.35 -4.12
N THR A 498 -7.92 1.19 -2.86
CA THR A 498 -6.65 0.55 -2.49
C THR A 498 -6.70 -0.94 -2.80
N GLN A 499 -5.54 -1.60 -2.82
CA GLN A 499 -5.45 -3.05 -2.99
C GLN A 499 -6.23 -3.82 -1.91
N ILE A 500 -6.18 -3.34 -0.66
CA ILE A 500 -6.91 -3.95 0.46
C ILE A 500 -8.42 -3.83 0.23
N GLU A 501 -8.89 -2.65 -0.21
CA GLU A 501 -10.30 -2.42 -0.51
C GLU A 501 -10.80 -3.27 -1.69
N LEU A 502 -10.00 -3.43 -2.75
CA LEU A 502 -10.35 -4.36 -3.84
C LEU A 502 -10.46 -5.80 -3.36
N LYS A 503 -9.55 -6.25 -2.49
CA LYS A 503 -9.61 -7.60 -1.94
C LYS A 503 -10.83 -7.79 -1.03
N MET A 504 -11.19 -6.77 -0.25
CA MET A 504 -12.44 -6.76 0.51
C MET A 504 -13.63 -6.87 -0.42
N MET A 505 -13.73 -6.03 -1.45
CA MET A 505 -14.81 -6.09 -2.44
C MET A 505 -14.90 -7.47 -3.11
N TYR A 506 -13.78 -8.06 -3.53
CA TYR A 506 -13.76 -9.42 -4.10
C TYR A 506 -14.38 -10.45 -3.14
N ASN A 507 -14.00 -10.41 -1.86
CA ASN A 507 -14.46 -11.37 -0.85
C ASN A 507 -15.91 -11.14 -0.41
N THR A 508 -16.42 -9.91 -0.44
CA THR A 508 -17.75 -9.57 0.06
C THR A 508 -18.79 -9.49 -1.05
N ILE A 509 -18.64 -8.50 -1.94
CA ILE A 509 -19.61 -8.16 -2.98
C ILE A 509 -19.18 -8.63 -4.38
N GLY A 510 -18.03 -9.29 -4.49
CA GLY A 510 -17.49 -9.85 -5.73
C GLY A 510 -17.61 -11.37 -5.80
N LYS A 511 -16.88 -11.97 -6.73
CA LYS A 511 -16.93 -13.42 -7.02
C LYS A 511 -16.43 -14.33 -5.90
N GLY A 512 -15.69 -13.80 -4.92
CA GLY A 512 -15.33 -14.54 -3.70
C GLY A 512 -16.49 -14.64 -2.70
N GLY A 513 -17.50 -13.79 -2.84
CA GLY A 513 -18.76 -13.81 -2.09
C GLY A 513 -19.93 -14.25 -2.99
N ASN A 514 -21.00 -13.45 -3.00
CA ASN A 514 -22.20 -13.71 -3.81
C ASN A 514 -22.26 -12.89 -5.11
N ASN A 515 -21.20 -12.12 -5.41
CA ASN A 515 -21.10 -11.19 -6.53
C ASN A 515 -22.26 -10.18 -6.63
N SER A 516 -22.80 -9.72 -5.49
CA SER A 516 -23.88 -8.71 -5.44
C SER A 516 -23.49 -7.38 -6.10
N GLY A 517 -22.19 -7.08 -6.21
CA GLY A 517 -21.65 -5.92 -6.90
C GLY A 517 -21.56 -6.03 -8.42
N ASP A 518 -21.94 -7.18 -8.99
CA ASP A 518 -21.92 -7.46 -10.43
C ASP A 518 -20.55 -7.14 -11.08
N PHE A 519 -19.49 -7.77 -10.57
CA PHE A 519 -18.14 -7.59 -11.10
C PHE A 519 -17.90 -8.50 -12.31
N ALA A 520 -17.23 -7.95 -13.32
CA ALA A 520 -16.67 -8.71 -14.43
C ALA A 520 -15.51 -9.61 -13.96
N GLU A 521 -15.23 -10.68 -14.71
CA GLU A 521 -14.13 -11.62 -14.44
C GLU A 521 -12.77 -11.11 -14.93
N GLU A 522 -12.53 -9.82 -14.75
CA GLU A 522 -11.42 -9.04 -15.30
C GLU A 522 -10.46 -8.56 -14.21
N LEU A 523 -9.43 -7.82 -14.62
CA LEU A 523 -8.51 -7.14 -13.71
C LEU A 523 -9.00 -5.73 -13.38
N TYR A 524 -8.85 -5.35 -12.10
CA TYR A 524 -9.23 -4.05 -11.59
C TYR A 524 -8.02 -3.27 -11.07
N TRP A 525 -7.94 -1.99 -11.44
CA TRP A 525 -6.91 -1.08 -10.97
C TRP A 525 -7.05 -0.76 -9.49
N SER A 526 -5.92 -0.67 -8.78
CA SER A 526 -5.84 -0.08 -7.45
C SER A 526 -4.95 1.16 -7.40
N SER A 527 -5.19 2.01 -6.40
CA SER A 527 -4.36 3.16 -6.05
C SER A 527 -3.08 2.79 -5.28
N THR A 528 -2.95 1.54 -4.81
CA THR A 528 -1.76 1.07 -4.11
C THR A 528 -0.62 0.85 -5.08
N LEU A 529 0.47 1.60 -4.89
CA LEU A 529 1.71 1.43 -5.64
C LEU A 529 2.63 0.40 -4.98
N TYR A 530 3.39 -0.31 -5.81
CA TYR A 530 4.53 -1.15 -5.45
C TYR A 530 5.79 -0.57 -6.09
N GLN A 531 6.85 -0.43 -5.29
CA GLN A 531 8.16 0.11 -5.70
C GLN A 531 8.10 1.39 -6.56
N LYS A 532 7.15 2.30 -6.23
CA LYS A 532 6.92 3.62 -6.86
C LYS A 532 6.45 3.64 -8.32
N ILE A 533 6.64 2.56 -9.06
CA ILE A 533 6.41 2.53 -10.52
C ILE A 533 5.43 1.45 -10.98
N GLN A 534 4.97 0.60 -10.05
CA GLN A 534 4.01 -0.46 -10.34
C GLN A 534 2.71 -0.19 -9.57
N SER A 535 1.55 -0.33 -10.18
CA SER A 535 0.26 -0.34 -9.48
C SER A 535 -0.22 -1.76 -9.27
N ARG A 536 -0.71 -2.05 -8.06
CA ARG A 536 -1.32 -3.33 -7.73
C ARG A 536 -2.71 -3.42 -8.35
N MET A 537 -3.08 -4.63 -8.74
CA MET A 537 -4.36 -4.98 -9.35
C MET A 537 -4.90 -6.25 -8.69
N VAL A 538 -6.22 -6.42 -8.72
CA VAL A 538 -6.87 -7.66 -8.29
C VAL A 538 -7.67 -8.21 -9.45
N ARG A 539 -7.51 -9.52 -9.73
CA ARG A 539 -8.30 -10.23 -10.73
C ARG A 539 -9.58 -10.74 -10.07
N PHE A 540 -10.75 -10.37 -10.59
CA PHE A 540 -12.01 -10.74 -9.96
C PHE A 540 -12.53 -12.13 -10.34
N SER A 541 -11.88 -12.86 -11.25
CA SER A 541 -12.17 -14.28 -11.47
C SER A 541 -11.67 -15.20 -10.36
N ASP A 542 -10.67 -14.79 -9.59
CA ASP A 542 -10.04 -15.63 -8.56
C ASP A 542 -9.47 -14.92 -7.34
N GLY A 543 -9.51 -13.58 -7.34
CA GLY A 543 -9.01 -12.74 -6.27
C GLY A 543 -7.48 -12.64 -6.24
N ASN A 544 -6.75 -13.19 -7.22
CA ASN A 544 -5.30 -13.13 -7.23
C ASN A 544 -4.81 -11.71 -7.45
N MET A 545 -3.70 -11.39 -6.79
CA MET A 545 -3.05 -10.11 -6.94
C MET A 545 -2.09 -10.13 -8.13
N SER A 546 -2.11 -9.05 -8.90
CA SER A 546 -1.12 -8.77 -9.94
C SER A 546 -0.55 -7.38 -9.70
N PHE A 547 0.51 -7.05 -10.41
CA PHE A 547 1.00 -5.68 -10.50
C PHE A 547 1.26 -5.35 -11.96
N HIS A 548 1.24 -4.06 -12.28
CA HIS A 548 1.63 -3.58 -13.60
C HIS A 548 2.41 -2.28 -13.49
N TYR A 549 3.38 -2.06 -14.38
CA TYR A 549 4.13 -0.80 -14.43
C TYR A 549 3.20 0.35 -14.85
N SER A 550 2.86 1.22 -13.90
CA SER A 550 1.83 2.25 -14.06
C SER A 550 2.32 3.51 -14.76
N ASN A 551 3.63 3.68 -14.91
CA ASN A 551 4.27 4.92 -15.36
C ASN A 551 5.29 4.73 -16.49
N VAL A 552 5.51 3.51 -17.00
CA VAL A 552 6.43 3.25 -18.13
C VAL A 552 5.69 2.98 -19.45
N ARG A 553 4.43 2.55 -19.40
CA ARG A 553 3.60 2.27 -20.60
C ARG A 553 2.13 2.61 -20.35
N GLU A 554 1.62 3.67 -20.99
CA GLU A 554 0.21 4.10 -20.92
C GLU A 554 -0.76 3.20 -21.72
N SER A 555 -0.28 2.13 -22.37
CA SER A 555 -1.11 1.28 -23.25
C SER A 555 -2.15 0.44 -22.50
N ARG A 556 -1.85 0.02 -21.26
CA ARG A 556 -2.71 -0.93 -20.54
C ARG A 556 -3.95 -0.26 -19.99
N LYS A 557 -5.09 -0.82 -20.36
CA LYS A 557 -6.41 -0.38 -19.92
C LYS A 557 -7.08 -1.49 -19.12
N PHE A 558 -7.47 -1.20 -17.88
CA PHE A 558 -8.17 -2.14 -17.01
C PHE A 558 -9.40 -1.47 -16.40
N LEU A 559 -10.30 -2.29 -15.85
CA LEU A 559 -11.53 -1.80 -15.23
C LEU A 559 -11.24 -1.10 -13.90
N VAL A 560 -12.14 -0.21 -13.54
CA VAL A 560 -12.13 0.52 -12.28
C VAL A 560 -13.51 0.38 -11.65
N ARG A 561 -13.55 -0.05 -10.39
CA ARG A 561 -14.74 0.06 -9.55
C ARG A 561 -14.41 1.05 -8.45
N ALA A 562 -14.86 2.31 -8.62
CA ALA A 562 -14.55 3.38 -7.67
C ALA A 562 -15.18 3.09 -6.31
N VAL A 563 -14.57 3.61 -5.25
CA VAL A 563 -15.06 3.49 -3.88
C VAL A 563 -15.24 4.85 -3.26
N LYS A 564 -16.16 4.94 -2.30
CA LYS A 564 -16.43 6.13 -1.52
C LYS A 564 -16.63 5.76 -0.06
N ARG A 565 -16.08 6.57 0.84
CA ARG A 565 -16.33 6.45 2.28
C ARG A 565 -17.51 7.33 2.65
N ILE A 566 -18.45 6.78 3.40
CA ILE A 566 -19.61 7.47 3.94
C ILE A 566 -19.52 7.41 5.46
N ASN A 567 -19.81 8.52 6.12
CA ASN A 567 -19.97 8.58 7.57
C ASN A 567 -21.44 8.87 7.88
N GLU A 568 -21.89 8.44 9.06
CA GLU A 568 -23.22 8.71 9.60
C GLU A 568 -23.54 10.21 9.69
#